data_AF-A0A813EHV8-F1
#
_entry.id   AF-A0A813EHV8-F1
#
_cell.length_a   1.000
_cell.length_b   1.000
_cell.length_c   1.000
_cell.angle_alpha   90.00
_cell.angle_beta   90.00
_cell.angle_gamma   90.00
#
_symmetry.space_group_name_H-M   'P 1'
#
loop_
_entity.id
_entity.type
_entity.pdbx_description
1 polymer ?
#
loop_
_entity_poly.entity_id
_entity_poly.type
_entity_poly.pdbx_seq_one_letter_code
_entity_poly.pdbx_strand_id
1 'polypeptide(L)'
;GRGPWGVGESGKNFDNSLEFRNVAQLPTLSCLAPDSGTCAGRVVNLRVEVIGDVYKACNVQTNGRHGHNFGEISVGPSSIVQLRFRLLDALTGEDVRANKLMLKFFSLTQDQGGLSQMQVVAKGFKDYFLTKDTSVAVASAEEFTTFAASNHADNAAPLPESPSSASAVDESRSIAILFDY
;
A
#
# COMPACT_ATOMS: atom_id res chain seq x y z
N GLY A 1 -12.10 -4.78 0.26
CA GLY A 1 -12.62 -6.16 0.24
C GLY A 1 -12.94 -6.54 1.66
N ARG A 2 -13.80 -7.55 1.86
CA ARG A 2 -14.00 -8.15 3.17
C ARG A 2 -13.41 -9.55 3.13
N GLY A 3 -12.16 -9.69 3.55
CA GLY A 3 -11.58 -11.01 3.77
C GLY A 3 -10.06 -11.05 3.69
N PRO A 4 -9.45 -12.01 4.40
CA PRO A 4 -8.03 -12.34 4.27
C PRO A 4 -7.69 -12.82 2.85
N TRP A 5 -6.48 -12.50 2.39
CA TRP A 5 -5.95 -12.87 1.06
C TRP A 5 -4.50 -13.38 1.20
N GLY A 6 -4.00 -14.21 0.28
CA GLY A 6 -2.65 -14.82 0.33
C GLY A 6 -2.54 -16.19 1.02
N VAL A 7 -1.31 -16.68 1.18
CA VAL A 7 -1.01 -17.98 1.83
C VAL A 7 -0.42 -17.73 3.21
N GLY A 8 -1.05 -18.29 4.25
CA GLY A 8 -0.56 -18.20 5.62
C GLY A 8 0.13 -19.49 6.10
N GLU A 9 0.84 -19.42 7.23
CA GLU A 9 1.51 -20.59 7.86
C GLU A 9 0.55 -21.75 8.22
N SER A 10 -0.76 -21.50 8.24
CA SER A 10 -1.79 -22.50 8.53
C SER A 10 -2.21 -23.36 7.33
N GLY A 11 -1.51 -23.30 6.19
CA GLY A 11 -1.79 -24.13 5.01
C GLY A 11 -3.12 -23.80 4.30
N LYS A 12 -3.72 -22.64 4.62
CA LYS A 12 -4.91 -22.13 3.94
C LYS A 12 -4.49 -21.21 2.81
N ASN A 13 -4.93 -21.53 1.60
CA ASN A 13 -4.78 -20.69 0.41
C ASN A 13 -6.01 -19.78 0.30
N PHE A 14 -5.81 -18.49 0.46
CA PHE A 14 -6.80 -17.48 0.12
C PHE A 14 -6.53 -16.93 -1.28
N ASP A 15 -7.48 -16.19 -1.85
CA ASP A 15 -7.28 -15.53 -3.14
C ASP A 15 -5.98 -14.73 -3.14
N ASN A 16 -5.27 -14.76 -4.27
CA ASN A 16 -4.04 -14.01 -4.47
C ASN A 16 -4.29 -12.53 -4.79
N SER A 17 -5.54 -12.07 -4.66
CA SER A 17 -5.91 -10.68 -4.94
C SER A 17 -6.91 -10.15 -3.93
N LEU A 18 -6.84 -8.84 -3.70
CA LEU A 18 -7.73 -8.09 -2.86
C LEU A 18 -8.23 -6.86 -3.62
N GLU A 19 -9.55 -6.67 -3.64
CA GLU A 19 -10.17 -5.48 -4.23
C GLU A 19 -10.74 -4.57 -3.14
N PHE A 20 -10.24 -3.34 -3.08
CA PHE A 20 -10.81 -2.24 -2.31
C PHE A 20 -11.83 -1.51 -3.19
N ARG A 21 -13.06 -1.40 -2.71
CA ARG A 21 -14.14 -0.79 -3.48
C ARG A 21 -14.28 0.68 -3.18
N ASN A 22 -14.64 1.45 -4.20
CA ASN A 22 -14.96 2.88 -4.11
C ASN A 22 -13.85 3.69 -3.42
N VAL A 23 -12.60 3.49 -3.83
CA VAL A 23 -11.44 4.10 -3.17
C VAL A 23 -11.22 5.56 -3.55
N ALA A 24 -11.71 5.98 -4.72
CA ALA A 24 -11.59 7.34 -5.22
C ALA A 24 -12.65 7.62 -6.30
N GLN A 25 -12.80 8.90 -6.65
CA GLN A 25 -13.48 9.35 -7.86
C GLN A 25 -12.50 10.08 -8.75
N LEU A 26 -12.27 9.56 -9.96
CA LEU A 26 -11.40 10.20 -10.93
C LEU A 26 -12.19 11.24 -11.75
N PRO A 27 -11.55 12.35 -12.16
CA PRO A 27 -12.14 13.29 -13.09
C PRO A 27 -12.57 12.64 -14.41
N THR A 28 -13.62 13.16 -15.02
CA THR A 28 -14.11 12.79 -16.33
C THR A 28 -14.23 14.04 -17.21
N LEU A 29 -14.47 13.87 -18.52
CA LEU A 29 -14.72 15.00 -19.43
C LEU A 29 -15.92 15.85 -18.98
N SER A 30 -16.93 15.22 -18.37
CA SER A 30 -18.11 15.89 -17.83
C SER A 30 -17.93 16.34 -16.37
N CYS A 31 -16.81 16.02 -15.72
CA CYS A 31 -16.57 16.33 -14.33
C CYS A 31 -15.06 16.46 -14.02
N LEU A 32 -14.52 17.66 -14.18
CA LEU A 32 -13.08 17.92 -13.97
C LEU A 32 -12.68 17.95 -12.48
N ALA A 33 -13.63 18.14 -11.58
CA ALA A 33 -13.38 18.28 -10.14
C ALA A 33 -14.42 17.52 -9.29
N PRO A 34 -14.47 16.18 -9.35
CA PRO A 34 -15.46 15.38 -8.64
C PRO A 34 -15.42 15.53 -7.11
N ASP A 35 -14.24 15.80 -6.56
CA ASP A 35 -14.03 15.98 -5.11
C ASP A 35 -14.77 17.21 -4.54
N SER A 36 -15.17 18.16 -5.40
CA SER A 36 -15.97 19.33 -5.00
C SER A 36 -17.46 19.02 -4.81
N GLY A 37 -17.92 17.82 -5.18
CA GLY A 37 -19.32 17.40 -5.10
C GLY A 37 -20.24 18.05 -6.14
N THR A 38 -19.71 18.86 -7.08
CA THR A 38 -20.51 19.56 -8.09
C THR A 38 -20.91 18.67 -9.27
N CYS A 39 -20.29 17.50 -9.42
CA CYS A 39 -20.55 16.54 -10.48
C CYS A 39 -20.05 15.14 -10.07
N ALA A 40 -20.55 14.09 -10.72
CA ALA A 40 -20.12 12.72 -10.46
C ALA A 40 -18.87 12.37 -11.29
N GLY A 41 -17.78 12.02 -10.60
CA GLY A 41 -16.59 11.45 -11.24
C GLY A 41 -16.75 9.99 -11.59
N ARG A 42 -15.70 9.38 -12.16
CA ARG A 42 -15.62 7.93 -12.33
C ARG A 42 -15.19 7.30 -11.01
N VAL A 43 -16.10 6.59 -10.35
CA VAL A 43 -15.78 5.82 -9.14
C VAL A 43 -14.86 4.67 -9.52
N VAL A 44 -13.75 4.52 -8.78
CA VAL A 44 -12.78 3.46 -9.03
C VAL A 44 -12.59 2.56 -7.80
N ASN A 45 -12.33 1.28 -8.08
CA ASN A 45 -11.84 0.29 -7.14
C ASN A 45 -10.31 0.17 -7.28
N LEU A 46 -9.62 -0.23 -6.21
CA LEU A 46 -8.21 -0.62 -6.26
C LEU A 46 -8.09 -2.13 -6.10
N ARG A 47 -7.57 -2.80 -7.10
CA ARG A 47 -7.21 -4.22 -7.04
C ARG A 47 -5.71 -4.36 -6.76
N VAL A 48 -5.37 -5.12 -5.74
CA VAL A 48 -4.02 -5.49 -5.35
C VAL A 48 -3.87 -6.98 -5.60
N GLU A 49 -2.83 -7.39 -6.34
CA GLU A 49 -2.61 -8.79 -6.71
C GLU A 49 -1.19 -9.19 -6.36
N VAL A 50 -1.03 -10.37 -5.77
CA VAL A 50 0.28 -11.03 -5.70
C VAL A 50 0.68 -11.47 -7.09
N ILE A 51 1.89 -11.11 -7.50
CA ILE A 51 2.52 -11.64 -8.69
C ILE A 51 3.59 -12.66 -8.29
N GLY A 52 3.53 -13.86 -8.88
CA GLY A 52 4.42 -14.97 -8.55
C GLY A 52 3.91 -15.84 -7.39
N ASP A 53 4.71 -16.85 -7.03
CA ASP A 53 4.24 -17.99 -6.23
C ASP A 53 4.78 -18.00 -4.78
N VAL A 54 5.44 -16.92 -4.35
CA VAL A 54 6.31 -16.91 -3.14
C VAL A 54 5.72 -16.11 -1.97
N TYR A 55 4.53 -15.53 -2.12
CA TYR A 55 3.96 -14.73 -1.02
C TYR A 55 3.58 -15.60 0.18
N LYS A 56 4.27 -15.37 1.29
CA LYS A 56 3.98 -15.96 2.60
C LYS A 56 3.59 -14.85 3.57
N ALA A 57 2.35 -14.84 4.02
CA ALA A 57 1.89 -13.91 5.05
C ALA A 57 2.34 -14.35 6.45
N CYS A 58 2.67 -13.40 7.33
CA CYS A 58 2.93 -13.70 8.75
C CYS A 58 1.62 -14.05 9.47
N ASN A 59 0.59 -13.22 9.30
CA ASN A 59 -0.76 -13.47 9.79
C ASN A 59 -1.77 -13.12 8.70
N VAL A 60 -2.18 -14.14 7.95
CA VAL A 60 -3.15 -13.97 6.85
C VAL A 60 -4.49 -13.38 7.31
N GLN A 61 -4.85 -13.48 8.59
CA GLN A 61 -6.12 -12.95 9.10
C GLN A 61 -6.16 -11.42 9.19
N THR A 62 -5.00 -10.75 9.23
CA THR A 62 -4.95 -9.27 9.26
C THR A 62 -4.92 -8.66 7.87
N ASN A 63 -4.68 -9.47 6.83
CA ASN A 63 -4.76 -9.03 5.46
C ASN A 63 -6.17 -8.57 5.11
N GLY A 64 -6.28 -7.45 4.41
CA GLY A 64 -7.58 -6.93 4.01
C GLY A 64 -7.73 -5.44 4.28
N ARG A 65 -8.95 -5.06 4.66
CA ARG A 65 -9.27 -3.68 5.04
C ARG A 65 -8.92 -3.47 6.51
N HIS A 66 -8.02 -2.52 6.76
CA HIS A 66 -7.71 -2.04 8.10
C HIS A 66 -8.34 -0.66 8.30
N GLY A 67 -9.08 -0.50 9.41
CA GLY A 67 -9.81 0.72 9.71
C GLY A 67 -10.69 1.22 8.56
N HIS A 68 -10.67 2.53 8.34
CA HIS A 68 -11.59 3.18 7.40
C HIS A 68 -11.04 3.30 5.99
N ASN A 69 -9.72 3.41 5.80
CA ASN A 69 -9.11 3.75 4.51
C ASN A 69 -7.76 3.07 4.25
N PHE A 70 -7.40 2.03 5.01
CA PHE A 70 -6.17 1.28 4.77
C PHE A 70 -6.41 -0.10 4.18
N GLY A 71 -5.46 -0.48 3.32
CA GLY A 71 -5.17 -1.88 3.04
C GLY A 71 -4.04 -2.36 3.93
N GLU A 72 -4.23 -3.51 4.57
CA GLU A 72 -3.19 -4.18 5.34
C GLU A 72 -2.68 -5.41 4.59
N ILE A 73 -1.34 -5.53 4.58
CA ILE A 73 -0.59 -6.59 3.93
C ILE A 73 0.45 -7.10 4.92
N SER A 74 0.18 -8.26 5.50
CA SER A 74 1.05 -9.00 6.39
C SER A 74 2.10 -9.75 5.56
N VAL A 75 3.38 -9.50 5.83
CA VAL A 75 4.48 -10.17 5.14
C VAL A 75 5.27 -10.99 6.15
N GLY A 76 5.51 -12.26 5.83
CA GLY A 76 6.25 -13.18 6.70
C GLY A 76 7.73 -12.79 6.81
N PRO A 77 8.40 -13.17 7.91
CA PRO A 77 9.84 -12.96 8.04
C PRO A 77 10.60 -13.67 6.92
N SER A 78 11.70 -13.06 6.46
CA SER A 78 12.56 -13.56 5.38
C SER A 78 11.80 -13.89 4.08
N SER A 79 10.73 -13.15 3.80
CA SER A 79 9.90 -13.33 2.61
C SER A 79 9.76 -12.02 1.82
N ILE A 80 9.42 -12.15 0.54
CA ILE A 80 9.18 -11.03 -0.36
C ILE A 80 7.81 -11.23 -0.99
N VAL A 81 7.06 -10.14 -1.13
CA VAL A 81 5.83 -10.10 -1.91
C VAL A 81 6.00 -9.14 -3.08
N GLN A 82 5.66 -9.60 -4.29
CA GLN A 82 5.55 -8.72 -5.45
C GLN A 82 4.07 -8.39 -5.64
N LEU A 83 3.77 -7.09 -5.72
CA LEU A 83 2.40 -6.60 -5.79
C LEU A 83 2.16 -5.85 -7.08
N ARG A 84 1.03 -6.15 -7.73
CA ARG A 84 0.48 -5.34 -8.81
C ARG A 84 -0.74 -4.58 -8.32
N PHE A 85 -0.74 -3.28 -8.55
CA PHE A 85 -1.86 -2.39 -8.26
C PHE A 85 -2.57 -2.02 -9.57
N ARG A 86 -3.90 -2.15 -9.59
CA ARG A 86 -4.74 -1.77 -10.73
C ARG A 86 -5.93 -0.96 -10.25
N LEU A 87 -6.23 0.14 -10.93
CA LEU A 87 -7.49 0.85 -10.75
C LEU A 87 -8.52 0.23 -11.69
N LEU A 88 -9.70 -0.08 -11.17
CA LEU A 88 -10.80 -0.65 -11.94
C LEU A 88 -11.99 0.29 -11.89
N ASP A 89 -12.73 0.42 -12.98
CA ASP A 89 -14.03 1.10 -12.98
C ASP A 89 -14.99 0.33 -12.05
N ALA A 90 -15.62 1.03 -11.11
CA ALA A 90 -16.44 0.36 -10.10
C ALA A 90 -17.73 -0.27 -10.67
N LEU A 91 -18.19 0.17 -11.85
CA LEU A 91 -19.38 -0.34 -12.52
C LEU A 91 -19.03 -1.47 -13.50
N THR A 92 -18.01 -1.26 -14.35
CA THR A 92 -17.68 -2.22 -15.42
C THR A 92 -16.63 -3.26 -15.02
N GLY A 93 -15.80 -2.95 -14.01
CA GLY A 93 -14.66 -3.77 -13.61
C GLY A 93 -13.46 -3.68 -14.56
N GLU A 94 -13.50 -2.81 -15.57
CA GLU A 94 -12.43 -2.62 -16.55
C GLU A 94 -11.27 -1.79 -15.98
N ASP A 95 -10.05 -2.01 -16.47
CA ASP A 95 -8.87 -1.25 -16.04
C ASP A 95 -9.03 0.24 -16.39
N VAL A 96 -8.76 1.10 -15.41
CA VAL A 96 -8.77 2.56 -15.54
C VAL A 96 -7.36 3.10 -15.39
N ARG A 97 -6.93 3.92 -16.36
CA ARG A 97 -5.68 4.67 -16.24
C ARG A 97 -5.94 5.99 -15.52
N ALA A 98 -5.19 6.24 -14.46
CA ALA A 98 -5.08 7.56 -13.86
C ALA A 98 -3.79 8.22 -14.37
N ASN A 99 -3.85 9.52 -14.67
CA ASN A 99 -2.66 10.30 -15.06
C ASN A 99 -1.60 10.30 -13.96
N LYS A 100 -2.06 10.24 -12.70
CA LYS A 100 -1.23 10.20 -11.50
C LYS A 100 -1.81 9.21 -10.51
N LEU A 101 -0.94 8.41 -9.89
CA LEU A 101 -1.30 7.54 -8.77
C LEU A 101 -0.26 7.70 -7.67
N MET A 102 -0.71 8.03 -6.46
CA MET A 102 0.16 8.05 -5.29
C MET A 102 -0.21 6.89 -4.37
N LEU A 103 0.77 6.06 -4.04
CA LEU A 103 0.62 4.98 -3.07
C LEU A 103 1.42 5.36 -1.82
N LYS A 104 0.78 5.30 -0.65
CA LYS A 104 1.43 5.56 0.62
C LYS A 104 1.49 4.29 1.46
N PHE A 105 2.68 3.91 1.89
CA PHE A 105 2.95 2.76 2.73
C PHE A 105 3.32 3.26 4.12
N PHE A 106 2.71 2.67 5.14
CA PHE A 106 2.91 3.03 6.54
C PHE A 106 3.58 1.88 7.30
N SER A 107 4.03 2.20 8.51
CA SER A 107 4.52 1.22 9.49
C SER A 107 5.68 0.38 8.99
N LEU A 108 6.60 1.01 8.25
CA LEU A 108 7.92 0.40 8.01
C LEU A 108 8.67 0.37 9.33
N THR A 109 8.80 -0.81 9.92
CA THR A 109 9.49 -1.03 11.19
C THR A 109 10.68 -1.97 11.04
N GLN A 110 11.59 -1.86 12.01
CA GLN A 110 12.73 -2.74 12.20
C GLN A 110 12.63 -3.37 13.59
N ASP A 111 13.00 -4.64 13.68
CA ASP A 111 13.05 -5.37 14.95
C ASP A 111 14.12 -4.82 15.92
N GLN A 112 14.05 -5.30 17.15
CA GLN A 112 15.04 -4.94 18.16
C GLN A 112 16.38 -5.59 17.78
N GLY A 113 17.40 -4.77 17.51
CA GLY A 113 18.73 -5.22 17.11
C GLY A 113 19.01 -5.13 15.61
N GLY A 114 18.01 -4.83 14.77
CA GLY A 114 18.20 -4.62 13.34
C GLY A 114 18.51 -5.86 12.52
N LEU A 115 18.07 -7.01 13.02
CA LEU A 115 18.22 -8.29 12.34
C LEU A 115 17.11 -8.52 11.30
N SER A 116 15.99 -7.79 11.41
CA SER A 116 14.86 -7.83 10.49
C SER A 116 14.28 -6.43 10.29
N GLN A 117 14.02 -6.05 9.05
CA GLN A 117 13.43 -4.76 8.70
C GLN A 117 12.46 -4.88 7.54
N MET A 118 11.40 -4.07 7.57
CA MET A 118 10.50 -3.92 6.43
C MET A 118 11.12 -3.03 5.37
N GLN A 119 10.88 -3.40 4.11
CA GLN A 119 11.36 -2.65 2.95
C GLN A 119 10.30 -2.59 1.87
N VAL A 120 10.26 -1.47 1.15
CA VAL A 120 9.54 -1.32 -0.11
C VAL A 120 10.57 -1.10 -1.21
N VAL A 121 10.51 -1.92 -2.25
CA VAL A 121 11.34 -1.76 -3.45
C VAL A 121 10.44 -1.35 -4.60
N ALA A 122 10.75 -0.23 -5.24
CA ALA A 122 9.95 0.31 -6.34
C ALA A 122 10.83 0.72 -7.52
N LYS A 123 10.23 0.70 -8.72
CA LYS A 123 10.81 1.23 -9.95
C LYS A 123 9.74 1.92 -10.80
N GLY A 124 10.18 2.75 -11.73
CA GLY A 124 9.29 3.41 -12.69
C GLY A 124 8.31 4.42 -12.07
N PHE A 125 8.64 4.96 -10.90
CA PHE A 125 7.89 6.05 -10.28
C PHE A 125 8.52 7.40 -10.64
N LYS A 126 7.73 8.48 -10.55
CA LYS A 126 8.17 9.83 -10.84
C LYS A 126 8.87 10.48 -9.66
N ASP A 127 8.30 10.35 -8.47
CA ASP A 127 8.81 10.98 -7.26
C ASP A 127 8.45 10.16 -6.01
N TYR A 128 9.10 10.45 -4.88
CA TYR A 128 8.73 9.94 -3.58
C TYR A 128 8.78 11.04 -2.52
N PHE A 129 7.98 10.88 -1.47
CA PHE A 129 7.87 11.84 -0.38
C PHE A 129 8.10 11.17 0.96
N LEU A 130 8.94 11.81 1.76
CA LEU A 130 9.26 11.46 3.14
C LEU A 130 9.01 12.68 4.02
N THR A 131 8.71 12.45 5.29
CA THR A 131 8.71 13.52 6.28
C THR A 131 10.14 13.95 6.61
N LYS A 132 10.29 15.17 7.12
CA LYS A 132 11.61 15.70 7.52
C LYS A 132 12.28 14.82 8.59
N ASP A 133 11.50 14.31 9.53
CA ASP A 133 11.96 13.49 10.65
C ASP A 133 11.79 11.98 10.34
N THR A 134 11.93 11.60 9.07
CA THR A 134 11.71 10.22 8.63
C THR A 134 12.67 9.24 9.28
N SER A 135 12.15 8.04 9.52
CA SER A 135 12.85 6.84 9.98
C SER A 135 13.01 5.81 8.87
N VAL A 136 13.02 6.28 7.61
CA VAL A 136 13.18 5.45 6.42
C VAL A 136 14.48 5.83 5.71
N ALA A 137 15.36 4.84 5.54
CA ALA A 137 16.56 4.97 4.74
C ALA A 137 16.23 4.69 3.27
N VAL A 138 16.81 5.49 2.37
CA VAL A 138 16.64 5.36 0.93
C VAL A 138 17.96 4.94 0.30
N ALA A 139 17.92 3.90 -0.53
CA ALA A 139 19.04 3.47 -1.36
C ALA A 139 18.56 3.25 -2.80
N SER A 140 19.23 3.88 -3.76
CA SER A 140 18.93 3.70 -5.19
C SER A 140 20.05 2.92 -5.85
N ALA A 141 19.68 1.88 -6.60
CA ALA A 141 20.59 1.05 -7.38
C ALA A 141 19.95 0.73 -8.73
N GLU A 142 20.64 1.10 -9.80
CA GLU A 142 20.15 0.96 -11.19
C GLU A 142 18.74 1.56 -11.37
N GLU A 143 17.75 0.74 -11.74
CA GLU A 143 16.36 1.14 -11.97
C GLU A 143 15.48 1.06 -10.71
N PHE A 144 16.02 0.55 -9.59
CA PHE A 144 15.28 0.31 -8.36
C PHE A 144 15.66 1.29 -7.25
N THR A 145 14.67 1.69 -6.47
CA THR A 145 14.86 2.38 -5.19
C THR A 145 14.26 1.55 -4.07
N THR A 146 15.07 1.32 -3.05
CA THR A 146 14.71 0.63 -1.81
C THR A 146 14.48 1.65 -0.71
N PHE A 147 13.35 1.53 -0.05
CA PHE A 147 12.94 2.28 1.12
C PHE A 147 12.90 1.32 2.30
N ALA A 148 13.83 1.42 3.24
CA ALA A 148 13.97 0.49 4.37
C ALA A 148 13.73 1.22 5.69
N ALA A 149 13.06 0.57 6.64
CA ALA A 149 13.04 1.05 8.01
C ALA A 149 14.50 1.22 8.52
N SER A 150 14.81 2.33 9.18
CA SER A 150 16.19 2.67 9.58
C SER A 150 16.39 2.77 11.09
N ASN A 151 15.32 2.59 11.87
CA ASN A 151 15.39 2.54 13.32
C ASN A 151 14.41 1.50 13.87
N HIS A 152 14.73 1.04 15.08
CA HIS A 152 13.82 0.21 15.83
C HIS A 152 12.56 1.01 16.19
N ALA A 153 11.42 0.37 15.98
CA ALA A 153 10.12 0.84 16.40
C ALA A 153 9.52 -0.16 17.37
N ASP A 154 8.81 0.32 18.38
CA ASP A 154 7.94 -0.56 19.17
C ASP A 154 6.89 -1.17 18.24
N ASN A 155 7.06 -2.45 17.94
CA ASN A 155 6.18 -3.23 17.07
C ASN A 155 4.81 -3.50 17.72
N ALA A 156 4.63 -3.14 19.00
CA ALA A 156 3.34 -3.19 19.69
C ALA A 156 2.49 -1.93 19.51
N ALA A 157 3.02 -0.88 18.88
CA ALA A 157 2.23 0.32 18.56
C ALA A 157 1.09 -0.04 17.59
N PRO A 158 -0.15 0.42 17.85
CA PRO A 158 -1.27 0.14 16.95
C PRO A 158 -1.04 0.79 15.58
N LEU A 159 -1.47 0.12 14.52
CA LEU A 159 -1.49 0.70 13.17
C LEU A 159 -2.50 1.87 13.13
N PRO A 160 -2.25 2.92 12.32
CA PRO A 160 -3.21 4.00 12.16
C PRO A 160 -4.50 3.50 11.48
N GLU A 161 -5.66 3.88 12.00
CA GLU A 161 -6.95 3.46 11.43
C GLU A 161 -7.34 4.21 10.14
N SER A 162 -6.75 5.38 9.92
CA SER A 162 -6.94 6.21 8.72
C SER A 162 -5.74 7.12 8.44
N PRO A 163 -5.51 7.54 7.19
CA PRO A 163 -4.44 8.51 6.88
C PRO A 163 -4.59 9.83 7.63
N SER A 164 -5.83 10.29 7.86
CA SER A 164 -6.14 11.52 8.61
C SER A 164 -5.87 11.42 10.12
N SER A 165 -5.76 10.21 10.65
CA SER A 165 -5.50 9.96 12.07
C SER A 165 -4.07 9.48 12.33
N ALA A 166 -3.20 9.48 11.32
CA ALA A 166 -1.82 9.05 11.46
C ALA A 166 -1.06 10.02 12.38
N SER A 167 -0.39 9.46 13.39
CA SER A 167 0.47 10.24 14.28
C SER A 167 1.76 10.68 13.57
N ALA A 168 2.49 11.63 14.17
CA ALA A 168 3.82 12.00 13.66
C ALA A 168 4.78 10.80 13.60
N VAL A 169 4.61 9.82 14.50
CA VAL A 169 5.41 8.59 14.49
C VAL A 169 5.04 7.70 13.30
N ASP A 170 3.75 7.51 13.01
CA ASP A 170 3.29 6.75 11.84
C ASP A 170 3.79 7.40 10.54
N GLU A 171 3.72 8.71 10.47
CA GLU A 171 4.18 9.52 9.35
C GLU A 171 5.70 9.45 9.16
N SER A 172 6.48 9.45 10.25
CA SER A 172 7.95 9.26 10.19
C SER A 172 8.35 7.90 9.60
N ARG A 173 7.48 6.90 9.73
CA ARG A 173 7.70 5.51 9.27
C ARG A 173 6.94 5.20 7.99
N SER A 174 6.61 6.23 7.22
CA SER A 174 5.85 6.10 5.98
C SER A 174 6.65 6.60 4.78
N ILE A 175 6.29 6.07 3.62
CA ILE A 175 6.72 6.60 2.32
C ILE A 175 5.49 6.83 1.46
N ALA A 176 5.51 7.89 0.63
CA ALA A 176 4.58 8.01 -0.49
C ALA A 176 5.35 7.95 -1.80
N ILE A 177 4.86 7.17 -2.75
CA ILE A 177 5.44 6.99 -4.09
C ILE A 177 4.43 7.48 -5.12
N LEU A 178 4.85 8.41 -5.98
CA LEU A 178 4.05 8.97 -7.06
C LEU A 178 4.43 8.34 -8.41
N PHE A 179 3.44 7.80 -9.10
CA PHE A 179 3.54 7.32 -10.48
C PHE A 179 2.81 8.29 -11.41
N ASP A 180 3.47 8.69 -12.50
CA ASP A 180 2.85 9.41 -13.63
C ASP A 180 2.83 8.45 -14.83
N TYR A 181 1.68 8.37 -15.52
CA TYR A 181 1.43 7.49 -16.67
C TYR A 181 1.06 8.25 -17.92
#